data_AF-A0A847HQZ0-F1
#
_entry.id   AF-A0A847HQZ0-F1
#
_cell.length_a   1.000
_cell.length_b   1.000
_cell.length_c   1.000
_cell.angle_alpha   90.00
_cell.angle_beta   90.00
_cell.angle_gamma   90.00
#
_symmetry.space_group_name_H-M   'P 1'
#
loop_
_entity.id
_entity.type
_entity.pdbx_description
1 polymer ?
#
loop_
_entity_poly.entity_id
_entity_poly.type
_entity_poly.pdbx_seq_one_letter_code
_entity_poly.pdbx_strand_id
1 'polypeptide(L)'
;MASNQATWDAFLATQTFSPFLQSWTMGEVYRDTGQEPMRLEIREGNTLIGICQAIIVPARRGRHLAIPYGPVGIDSTRTEAWHALMAALQKTAREQKCT
;
A
#
# COMPACT_ATOMS: atom_id res chain seq x y z
N MET A 1 -1.31 -2.74 9.57
CA MET A 1 -0.68 -1.46 9.18
C MET A 1 0.81 -1.62 9.39
N ALA A 2 1.63 -1.27 8.40
CA ALA A 2 3.08 -1.32 8.53
C ALA A 2 3.57 -0.23 9.50
N SER A 3 4.52 -0.56 10.37
CA SER A 3 5.13 0.39 11.32
C SER A 3 6.66 0.43 11.25
N ASN A 4 7.29 -0.48 10.51
CA ASN A 4 8.74 -0.58 10.41
C ASN A 4 9.22 -0.28 8.99
N GLN A 5 9.81 0.90 8.81
CA GLN A 5 10.38 1.33 7.53
C GLN A 5 11.48 0.40 7.03
N ALA A 6 12.39 -0.06 7.89
CA ALA A 6 13.51 -0.89 7.48
C ALA A 6 13.02 -2.22 6.90
N THR A 7 11.99 -2.84 7.50
CA THR A 7 11.37 -4.06 6.96
C THR A 7 10.71 -3.82 5.60
N TRP A 8 10.01 -2.68 5.46
CA TRP A 8 9.34 -2.30 4.22
C TRP A 8 10.32 -2.09 3.07
N ASP A 9 11.33 -1.25 3.28
CA ASP A 9 12.32 -0.89 2.26
C ASP A 9 13.21 -2.09 1.92
N ALA A 10 13.56 -2.93 2.92
CA ALA A 10 14.25 -4.18 2.67
C ALA A 10 13.43 -5.13 1.79
N PHE A 11 12.12 -5.28 2.05
CA PHE A 11 11.25 -6.10 1.21
C PHE A 11 11.17 -5.54 -0.21
N LEU A 12 10.93 -4.24 -0.37
CA LEU A 12 10.84 -3.59 -1.68
C LEU A 12 12.14 -3.80 -2.48
N ALA A 13 13.31 -3.67 -1.85
CA ALA A 13 14.61 -3.85 -2.51
C ALA A 13 14.87 -5.30 -3.00
N THR A 14 14.16 -6.30 -2.47
CA THR A 14 14.27 -7.69 -2.98
C THR A 14 13.47 -7.94 -4.26
N GLN A 15 12.64 -6.99 -4.68
CA GLN A 15 11.70 -7.19 -5.79
C GLN A 15 12.39 -6.89 -7.12
N THR A 16 12.19 -7.77 -8.11
CA THR A 16 12.70 -7.58 -9.48
C THR A 16 12.32 -6.21 -10.04
N PHE A 17 11.08 -5.79 -9.78
CA PHE A 17 10.61 -4.43 -10.01
C PHE A 17 10.36 -3.78 -8.66
N SER A 18 11.08 -2.70 -8.38
CA SER A 18 11.03 -1.95 -7.12
C SER A 18 10.50 -0.53 -7.36
N PRO A 19 9.17 -0.32 -7.48
CA PRO A 19 8.64 0.99 -7.80
C PRO A 19 8.94 1.99 -6.68
N PHE A 20 9.62 3.09 -7.01
CA PHE A 20 9.91 4.15 -6.05
C PHE A 20 8.66 4.72 -5.37
N LEU A 21 7.52 4.76 -6.09
CA LEU A 21 6.23 5.22 -5.54
C LEU A 21 5.65 4.31 -4.45
N GLN A 22 6.20 3.10 -4.30
CA GLN A 22 5.88 2.17 -3.21
C GLN A 22 6.91 2.24 -2.06
N SER A 23 7.93 3.09 -2.13
CA SER A 23 8.91 3.28 -1.04
C SER A 23 8.32 4.01 0.15
N TRP A 24 8.86 3.75 1.36
CA TRP A 24 8.42 4.45 2.56
C TRP A 24 8.62 5.96 2.44
N THR A 25 9.80 6.37 1.98
CA THR A 25 10.19 7.77 1.76
C THR A 25 9.19 8.50 0.89
N MET A 26 8.71 7.89 -0.20
CA MET A 26 7.72 8.54 -1.05
C MET A 26 6.37 8.72 -0.37
N GLY A 27 5.97 7.81 0.52
CA GLY A 27 4.79 8.01 1.35
C GLY A 27 4.90 9.22 2.27
N GLU A 28 6.08 9.48 2.84
CA GLU A 28 6.30 10.68 3.65
C GLU A 28 6.26 11.96 2.81
N VAL A 29 6.79 11.94 1.58
CA VAL A 29 6.62 13.07 0.64
C VAL A 29 5.14 13.32 0.34
N TYR A 30 4.34 12.27 0.12
CA TYR A 30 2.90 12.44 -0.06
C TYR A 30 2.24 13.05 1.18
N ARG A 31 2.59 12.57 2.37
CA ARG A 31 2.09 13.11 3.65
C ARG A 31 2.38 14.60 3.78
N ASP A 32 3.59 15.04 3.44
CA ASP A 32 4.00 16.45 3.49
C ASP A 32 3.18 17.33 2.52
N THR A 33 2.62 16.75 1.46
CA THR A 33 1.69 17.42 0.53
C THR A 33 0.21 17.30 0.93
N GLY A 34 -0.09 16.78 2.12
CA GLY A 34 -1.45 16.59 2.62
C GLY A 34 -2.17 15.37 2.04
N GLN A 35 -1.42 14.43 1.44
CA GLN A 35 -1.95 13.17 0.91
C GLN A 35 -1.52 12.02 1.81
N GLU A 36 -2.45 11.54 2.63
CA GLU A 36 -2.12 10.57 3.68
C GLU A 36 -1.78 9.19 3.10
N PRO A 37 -0.57 8.64 3.34
CA PRO A 37 -0.21 7.30 2.92
C PRO A 37 -0.79 6.25 3.87
N MET A 38 -1.41 5.22 3.29
CA MET A 38 -1.83 4.00 3.95
C MET A 38 -0.87 2.87 3.56
N ARG A 39 -0.26 2.22 4.56
CA ARG A 39 0.73 1.16 4.34
C ARG A 39 0.22 -0.18 4.86
N LEU A 40 0.02 -1.10 3.92
CA LEU A 40 -0.41 -2.47 4.19
C LEU A 40 0.72 -3.46 3.92
N GLU A 41 0.94 -4.34 4.87
CA GLU A 41 1.75 -5.55 4.71
C GLU A 41 0.80 -6.72 4.45
N ILE A 42 1.17 -7.59 3.52
CA ILE A 42 0.50 -8.85 3.24
C ILE A 42 1.41 -9.95 3.75
N ARG A 43 0.92 -10.73 4.73
CA ARG A 43 1.71 -11.76 5.42
C ARG A 43 1.02 -13.12 5.38
N GLU A 44 1.81 -14.17 5.25
CA GLU A 44 1.41 -15.55 5.52
C GLU A 44 2.20 -16.05 6.75
N GLY A 45 1.51 -16.20 7.87
CA GLY A 45 2.16 -16.41 9.16
C GLY A 45 3.13 -15.28 9.47
N ASN A 46 4.42 -15.61 9.65
CA ASN A 46 5.45 -14.62 9.94
C ASN A 46 6.17 -14.09 8.67
N THR A 47 5.83 -14.62 7.50
CA THR A 47 6.49 -14.28 6.23
C THR A 47 5.80 -13.08 5.58
N LEU A 48 6.57 -12.03 5.29
CA LEU A 48 6.11 -10.92 4.47
C LEU A 48 6.13 -11.34 3.00
N ILE A 49 4.96 -11.36 2.38
CA ILE A 49 4.76 -11.84 0.99
C ILE A 49 4.33 -10.71 0.05
N GLY A 50 4.05 -9.53 0.58
CA GLY A 50 3.73 -8.37 -0.22
C GLY A 50 3.59 -7.10 0.59
N ILE A 51 3.68 -5.96 -0.10
CA ILE A 51 3.45 -4.63 0.45
C ILE A 51 2.52 -3.85 -0.46
N CYS A 52 1.77 -2.89 0.10
CA CYS A 52 0.91 -2.00 -0.65
C CYS A 52 0.86 -0.63 0.01
N GLN A 53 1.50 0.36 -0.62
CA GLN A 53 1.32 1.77 -0.30
C GLN A 53 0.20 2.33 -1.15
N ALA A 54 -0.88 2.70 -0.47
CA ALA A 54 -2.02 3.39 -1.05
C ALA A 54 -2.04 4.85 -0.55
N ILE A 55 -2.40 5.79 -1.39
CA ILE A 55 -2.42 7.22 -1.08
C ILE A 55 -3.86 7.70 -1.06
N ILE A 56 -4.27 8.34 0.03
CA ILE A 56 -5.58 8.99 0.11
C ILE A 56 -5.44 10.35 -0.54
N VAL A 57 -5.98 10.48 -1.75
CA VAL A 57 -5.85 11.70 -2.56
C VAL A 57 -7.10 12.56 -2.38
N PRO A 58 -6.96 13.76 -1.78
CA PRO A 58 -8.03 14.75 -1.79
C PRO A 58 -8.20 15.32 -3.21
N ALA A 59 -9.41 15.25 -3.76
CA ALA A 59 -9.74 15.78 -5.07
C ALA A 59 -10.90 16.79 -4.97
N ARG A 60 -11.11 17.61 -6.01
CA ARG A 60 -12.13 18.68 -5.99
C ARG A 60 -13.56 18.17 -5.71
N ARG A 61 -13.88 16.93 -6.07
CA ARG A 61 -15.23 16.35 -5.99
C ARG A 61 -15.33 15.14 -5.06
N GLY A 62 -14.33 14.91 -4.21
CA GLY A 62 -14.31 13.73 -3.33
C GLY A 62 -12.90 13.32 -2.98
N ARG A 63 -12.76 12.11 -2.45
CA ARG A 63 -11.47 11.48 -2.17
C ARG A 63 -11.38 10.19 -2.95
N HIS A 64 -10.18 9.79 -3.33
CA HIS A 64 -9.95 8.46 -3.89
C HIS A 64 -8.69 7.86 -3.30
N LEU A 65 -8.62 6.54 -3.38
CA LEU A 65 -7.45 5.78 -2.97
C LEU A 65 -6.63 5.44 -4.22
N ALA A 66 -5.40 5.95 -4.30
CA ALA A 66 -4.49 5.69 -5.41
C ALA A 66 -3.41 4.67 -4.99
N ILE A 67 -3.14 3.66 -5.80
CA ILE A 67 -2.13 2.63 -5.52
C ILE A 67 -1.09 2.64 -6.64
N PRO A 68 -0.14 3.58 -6.64
CA PRO A 68 0.75 3.79 -7.76
C PRO A 68 1.72 2.61 -7.94
N TYR A 69 1.61 1.90 -9.06
CA TYR A 69 2.42 0.72 -9.41
C TYR A 69 2.43 -0.41 -8.36
N GLY A 70 1.41 -0.47 -7.51
CA GLY A 70 1.26 -1.49 -6.48
C GLY A 70 0.03 -2.37 -6.69
N PRO A 71 -0.19 -3.36 -5.80
CA PRO A 71 0.72 -3.79 -4.73
C PRO A 71 1.99 -4.47 -5.27
N VAL A 72 2.97 -4.72 -4.40
CA VAL A 72 4.26 -5.28 -4.77
C VAL A 72 4.48 -6.63 -4.08
N GLY A 73 5.00 -7.61 -4.83
CA GLY A 73 5.48 -8.90 -4.31
C GLY A 73 4.43 -10.01 -4.15
N ILE A 74 3.14 -9.70 -4.26
CA ILE A 74 2.09 -10.72 -4.19
C ILE A 74 2.02 -11.49 -5.51
N ASP A 75 2.27 -12.80 -5.44
CA ASP A 75 2.07 -13.73 -6.54
C ASP A 75 0.58 -13.79 -6.96
N SER A 76 0.30 -13.81 -8.27
CA SER A 76 -1.08 -13.81 -8.81
C SER A 76 -1.89 -15.05 -8.45
N THR A 77 -1.22 -16.17 -8.10
CA THR A 77 -1.86 -17.41 -7.67
C THR A 77 -2.33 -17.37 -6.21
N ARG A 78 -1.88 -16.41 -5.41
CA ARG A 78 -2.26 -16.23 -3.99
C ARG A 78 -3.60 -15.52 -3.85
N THR A 79 -4.66 -16.15 -4.32
CA THR A 79 -6.02 -15.59 -4.39
C THR A 79 -6.53 -15.08 -3.04
N GLU A 80 -6.25 -15.79 -1.94
CA GLU A 80 -6.67 -15.37 -0.59
C GLU A 80 -5.98 -14.08 -0.14
N ALA A 81 -4.68 -13.95 -0.42
CA ALA A 81 -3.91 -12.74 -0.11
C ALA A 81 -4.45 -11.53 -0.88
N TRP A 82 -4.81 -11.73 -2.16
CA TRP A 82 -5.47 -10.70 -2.97
C TRP A 82 -6.83 -10.30 -2.43
N HIS A 83 -7.68 -11.27 -2.06
CA HIS A 83 -8.99 -10.98 -1.48
C HIS A 83 -8.86 -10.22 -0.16
N ALA A 84 -7.94 -10.64 0.73
CA ALA A 84 -7.69 -9.96 2.00
C ALA A 84 -7.19 -8.52 1.78
N LEU A 85 -6.27 -8.30 0.83
CA LEU A 85 -5.80 -6.97 0.46
C LEU A 85 -6.95 -6.11 -0.07
N MET A 86 -7.75 -6.61 -1.00
CA MET A 86 -8.88 -5.87 -1.56
C MET A 86 -9.92 -5.53 -0.49
N ALA A 87 -10.22 -6.46 0.41
CA ALA A 87 -11.13 -6.21 1.53
C ALA A 87 -10.60 -5.10 2.46
N ALA A 88 -9.30 -5.11 2.77
CA ALA A 88 -8.66 -4.07 3.58
C ALA A 88 -8.70 -2.69 2.89
N LEU A 89 -8.37 -2.62 1.59
CA LEU A 89 -8.40 -1.40 0.81
C LEU A 89 -9.83 -0.84 0.70
N GLN A 90 -10.82 -1.68 0.44
CA GLN A 90 -12.24 -1.28 0.37
C GLN A 90 -12.75 -0.77 1.71
N LYS A 91 -12.39 -1.44 2.81
CA LYS A 91 -12.75 -1.00 4.16
C LYS A 91 -12.20 0.40 4.42
N THR A 92 -10.91 0.63 4.17
CA THR A 92 -10.31 1.94 4.39
C THR A 92 -10.84 3.00 3.43
N ALA A 93 -11.08 2.67 2.16
CA ALA A 93 -11.70 3.59 1.22
C ALA A 93 -13.06 4.09 1.75
N ARG A 94 -13.89 3.19 2.31
CA ARG A 94 -15.18 3.55 2.92
C ARG A 94 -15.02 4.42 4.17
N GLU A 95 -14.12 4.06 5.08
CA GLU A 95 -13.83 4.83 6.30
C GLU A 95 -13.34 6.25 5.98
N GLN A 96 -12.55 6.39 4.91
CA GLN A 96 -12.02 7.66 4.43
C GLN A 96 -12.96 8.43 3.50
N LYS A 97 -14.19 7.92 3.30
CA LYS A 97 -15.21 8.49 2.41
C LYS A 97 -14.68 8.71 0.98
N CYS A 98 -13.88 7.77 0.50
CA CYS A 98 -13.50 7.72 -0.90
C CYS A 98 -14.72 7.33 -1.75
N THR A 99 -14.83 7.95 -2.92
CA THR A 99 -15.98 7.85 -3.84
C THR A 99 -15.53 7.44 -5.22
#